data_AF-H2JFR8-F1
#
_entry.id   AF-H2JFR8-F1
#
_cell.length_a   1.000
_cell.length_b   1.000
_cell.length_c   1.000
_cell.angle_alpha   90.00
_cell.angle_beta   90.00
_cell.angle_gamma   90.00
#
_symmetry.space_group_name_H-M   'P 1'
#
loop_
_entity.id
_entity.type
_entity.pdbx_description
1 polymer ?
#
loop_
_entity_poly.entity_id
_entity_poly.type
_entity_poly.pdbx_seq_one_letter_code
_entity_poly.pdbx_strand_id
1 'polypeptide(L)'
;MKELYSIRTIQTSINVSGSRIKSVRGKDITKTGLRIYDGGFIGVSGAIGNYRLEDLEKNARSALKAKIEYPYELNSNKIMEIDVAKEIIKDEDFVYEIEEAIEQLGKNHNGFIFSNKINMDNISVSLCNDKGLDLRFKDRAIDVELVFKEKSSASIMDGFIGFKDRRYDRNDFLSMSDEILSAYKNRVDFTEGNYPVVFLTVDETPLLKFISDLNGRSFGTDTSLFSGKLEKKLFSKEFTLYNSLNPEDTSLMSFFDSEGTFNESYRYPLIEDGILKAANTDKKNAALYKLPYTGSAVSAFDGTPQPGFPNPKVKESDKTAKELLGGDKGIMVLMASGGDFTPQGDFATPVQLAYLFDGEKLLGRLPEIQVSSNVFEMYGSNYRGVSKNVVWPLGGIKSMIMDMKVNKI
;
A
#
# COMPACT_ATOMS: atom_id res chain seq x y z
N MET A 1 -7.92 -24.09 22.34
CA MET A 1 -7.44 -24.08 20.94
C MET A 1 -6.16 -23.28 20.88
N LYS A 2 -5.21 -23.67 20.02
CA LYS A 2 -3.93 -22.97 19.82
C LYS A 2 -3.79 -22.57 18.36
N GLU A 3 -3.37 -21.34 18.11
CA GLU A 3 -3.08 -20.81 16.78
C GLU A 3 -1.73 -20.09 16.80
N LEU A 4 -0.88 -20.41 15.83
CA LEU A 4 0.45 -19.84 15.68
C LEU A 4 0.48 -18.99 14.42
N TYR A 5 0.85 -17.72 14.57
CA TYR A 5 1.08 -16.78 13.47
C TYR A 5 2.56 -16.42 13.41
N SER A 6 3.22 -16.67 12.28
CA SER A 6 4.65 -16.43 12.12
C SER A 6 4.94 -15.60 10.89
N ILE A 7 5.84 -14.63 11.03
CA ILE A 7 6.36 -13.81 9.93
C ILE A 7 7.89 -13.88 10.00
N ARG A 8 8.50 -14.42 8.95
CA ARG A 8 9.96 -14.33 8.72
C ARG A 8 10.23 -13.31 7.64
N THR A 9 11.20 -12.44 7.86
CA THR A 9 11.69 -11.47 6.88
C THR A 9 13.20 -11.61 6.77
N ILE A 10 13.67 -11.93 5.56
CA ILE A 10 15.07 -11.89 5.17
C ILE A 10 15.24 -10.69 4.22
N GLN A 11 16.04 -9.72 4.62
CA GLN A 11 16.20 -8.47 3.90
C GLN A 11 17.67 -8.11 3.73
N THR A 12 18.07 -7.74 2.52
CA THR A 12 19.34 -7.05 2.24
C THR A 12 19.03 -5.60 1.91
N SER A 13 19.54 -4.67 2.72
CA SER A 13 19.30 -3.23 2.59
C SER A 13 20.58 -2.50 2.19
N ILE A 14 20.57 -1.89 1.02
CA ILE A 14 21.66 -1.05 0.49
C ILE A 14 21.30 0.40 0.80
N ASN A 15 22.12 1.06 1.63
CA ASN A 15 21.93 2.46 1.97
C ASN A 15 22.78 3.32 1.04
N VAL A 16 22.14 4.27 0.36
CA VAL A 16 22.78 5.21 -0.57
C VAL A 16 22.93 6.56 0.11
N SER A 17 24.09 7.19 -0.03
CA SER A 17 24.36 8.53 0.47
C SER A 17 25.37 9.22 -0.42
N GLY A 18 25.07 10.43 -0.89
CA GLY A 18 25.98 11.16 -1.76
C GLY A 18 26.18 10.46 -3.12
N SER A 19 25.13 9.82 -3.64
CA SER A 19 25.15 9.03 -4.88
C SER A 19 26.13 7.85 -4.87
N ARG A 20 26.39 7.26 -3.70
CA ARG A 20 27.23 6.06 -3.53
C ARG A 20 26.65 5.14 -2.46
N ILE A 21 26.97 3.86 -2.53
CA ILE A 21 26.64 2.91 -1.46
C ILE A 21 27.46 3.28 -0.22
N LYS A 22 26.77 3.54 0.89
CA LYS A 22 27.38 3.86 2.20
C LYS A 22 27.49 2.64 3.10
N SER A 23 26.49 1.76 3.06
CA SER A 23 26.47 0.54 3.88
C SER A 23 25.48 -0.47 3.35
N VAL A 24 25.79 -1.76 3.52
CA VAL A 24 24.88 -2.88 3.27
C VAL A 24 24.53 -3.50 4.62
N ARG A 25 23.24 -3.73 4.88
CA ARG A 25 22.75 -4.37 6.11
C ARG A 25 21.89 -5.57 5.77
N GLY A 26 22.22 -6.72 6.37
CA GLY A 26 21.36 -7.90 6.36
C GLY A 26 20.44 -7.91 7.58
N LYS A 27 19.25 -8.48 7.40
CA LYS A 27 18.27 -8.73 8.46
C LYS A 27 17.65 -10.10 8.19
N ASP A 28 17.69 -10.98 9.19
CA ASP A 28 16.89 -12.20 9.22
C ASP A 28 16.17 -12.22 10.57
N ILE A 29 14.87 -11.94 10.53
CA ILE A 29 14.05 -11.86 11.73
C ILE A 29 12.83 -12.75 11.56
N THR A 30 12.58 -13.59 12.55
CA THR A 30 11.33 -14.32 12.68
C THR A 30 10.57 -13.77 13.87
N LYS A 31 9.31 -13.38 13.65
CA LYS A 31 8.37 -12.94 14.68
C LYS A 31 7.27 -13.98 14.76
N THR A 32 7.04 -14.54 15.94
CA THR A 32 6.03 -15.57 16.17
C THR A 32 5.06 -15.12 17.25
N GLY A 33 3.77 -15.15 16.95
CA GLY A 33 2.68 -14.99 17.91
C GLY A 33 1.98 -16.32 18.14
N LEU A 34 1.67 -16.60 19.40
CA LEU A 34 0.79 -17.69 19.79
C LEU A 34 -0.47 -17.11 20.42
N ARG A 35 -1.61 -17.53 19.90
CA ARG A 35 -2.94 -17.24 20.43
C ARG A 35 -3.54 -18.50 21.02
N ILE A 36 -4.04 -18.39 22.24
CA ILE A 36 -4.78 -19.43 22.93
C ILE A 36 -6.21 -18.95 23.11
N TYR A 37 -7.14 -19.80 22.68
CA TYR A 37 -8.57 -19.56 22.80
C TYR A 37 -9.17 -20.58 23.77
N ASP A 38 -9.77 -20.09 24.84
CA ASP A 38 -10.36 -20.91 25.90
C ASP A 38 -11.51 -20.18 26.59
N GLY A 39 -12.62 -20.88 26.84
CA GLY A 39 -13.80 -20.31 27.51
C GLY A 39 -14.42 -19.08 26.83
N GLY A 40 -14.24 -18.90 25.52
CA GLY A 40 -14.69 -17.70 24.81
C GLY A 40 -13.77 -16.48 24.96
N PHE A 41 -12.55 -16.67 25.48
CA PHE A 41 -11.54 -15.63 25.61
C PHE A 41 -10.30 -15.94 24.77
N ILE A 42 -9.56 -14.88 24.40
CA ILE A 42 -8.25 -14.96 23.73
C ILE A 42 -7.13 -14.51 24.67
N GLY A 43 -6.05 -15.27 24.71
CA GLY A 43 -4.77 -14.90 25.32
C GLY A 43 -3.67 -14.96 24.28
N VAL A 44 -2.80 -13.94 24.24
CA VAL A 44 -1.76 -13.80 23.21
C VAL A 44 -0.39 -13.69 23.86
N SER A 45 0.62 -14.27 23.21
CA SER A 45 2.03 -14.06 23.53
C SER A 45 2.87 -14.05 22.26
N GLY A 46 3.93 -13.26 22.24
CA GLY A 46 4.84 -13.12 21.11
C GLY A 46 6.29 -13.39 21.46
N ALA A 47 7.08 -13.80 20.47
CA ALA A 47 8.52 -13.91 20.53
C ALA A 47 9.17 -13.43 19.23
N ILE A 48 10.41 -12.97 19.35
CA ILE A 48 11.27 -12.58 18.22
C ILE A 48 12.54 -13.44 18.26
N GLY A 49 12.88 -14.05 17.13
CA GLY A 49 14.01 -14.96 17.02
C GLY A 49 13.72 -16.32 17.66
N ASN A 50 14.72 -16.88 18.35
CA ASN A 50 14.59 -18.18 19.01
C ASN A 50 13.72 -18.08 20.24
N TYR A 51 12.82 -19.05 20.42
CA TYR A 51 11.94 -19.16 21.58
C TYR A 51 11.74 -20.62 21.99
N ARG A 52 11.30 -20.81 23.23
CA ARG A 52 10.79 -22.09 23.72
C ARG A 52 9.27 -22.07 23.65
N LEU A 53 8.68 -23.08 23.00
CA LEU A 53 7.23 -23.14 22.83
C LEU A 53 6.51 -23.18 24.19
N GLU A 54 7.09 -23.85 25.19
CA GLU A 54 6.50 -23.95 26.52
C GLU A 54 6.34 -22.59 27.21
N ASP A 55 7.33 -21.70 27.04
CA ASP A 55 7.31 -20.36 27.63
C ASP A 55 6.25 -19.48 26.93
N LEU A 56 6.15 -19.56 25.61
CA LEU A 56 5.16 -18.85 24.81
C LEU A 56 3.73 -19.30 25.16
N GLU A 57 3.52 -20.61 25.29
CA GLU A 57 2.26 -21.20 25.74
C GLU A 57 1.88 -20.75 27.15
N LYS A 58 2.82 -20.82 28.10
CA LYS A 58 2.59 -20.40 29.49
C LYS A 58 2.15 -18.94 29.55
N ASN A 59 2.81 -18.06 28.80
CA ASN A 59 2.50 -16.65 28.75
C ASN A 59 1.13 -16.39 28.11
N ALA A 60 0.83 -17.02 26.97
CA ALA A 60 -0.47 -16.90 26.30
C ALA A 60 -1.62 -17.40 27.19
N ARG A 61 -1.43 -18.50 27.94
CA ARG A 61 -2.41 -18.97 28.93
C ARG A 61 -2.60 -17.99 30.08
N SER A 62 -1.51 -17.40 30.59
CA SER A 62 -1.60 -16.38 31.64
C SER A 62 -2.38 -15.14 31.16
N ALA A 63 -2.22 -14.77 29.89
CA ALA A 63 -2.92 -13.63 29.28
C ALA A 63 -4.45 -13.80 29.24
N LEU A 64 -4.99 -15.02 29.28
CA LEU A 64 -6.44 -15.26 29.37
C LEU A 64 -7.08 -14.60 30.61
N LYS A 65 -6.32 -14.32 31.67
CA LYS A 65 -6.79 -13.59 32.86
C LYS A 65 -7.32 -12.19 32.54
N ALA A 66 -6.88 -11.59 31.43
CA ALA A 66 -7.38 -10.31 30.95
C ALA A 66 -8.83 -10.39 30.42
N LYS A 67 -9.37 -11.60 30.18
CA LYS A 67 -10.74 -11.85 29.71
C LYS A 67 -11.10 -11.06 28.45
N ILE A 68 -10.17 -10.99 27.50
CA ILE A 68 -10.47 -10.40 26.19
C ILE A 68 -11.43 -11.36 25.46
N GLU A 69 -12.66 -10.92 25.23
CA GLU A 69 -13.70 -11.74 24.61
C GLU A 69 -13.36 -12.07 23.15
N TYR A 70 -13.44 -13.36 22.85
CA TYR A 70 -13.36 -13.93 21.51
C TYR A 70 -14.24 -15.19 21.41
N PRO A 71 -15.57 -15.05 21.40
CA PRO A 71 -16.51 -16.16 21.31
C PRO A 71 -16.71 -16.69 19.88
N TYR A 72 -15.81 -16.36 18.94
CA TYR A 72 -16.00 -16.60 17.51
C TYR A 72 -15.39 -17.93 17.07
N GLU A 73 -16.05 -18.58 16.10
CA GLU A 73 -15.51 -19.81 15.51
C GLU A 73 -14.23 -19.52 14.71
N LEU A 74 -13.21 -20.35 14.93
CA LEU A 74 -11.93 -20.23 14.26
C LEU A 74 -11.94 -21.00 12.94
N ASN A 75 -11.22 -20.45 11.95
CA ASN A 75 -11.02 -21.14 10.69
C ASN A 75 -10.31 -22.49 10.95
N SER A 76 -10.76 -23.55 10.31
CA SER A 76 -10.28 -24.91 10.55
C SER A 76 -10.31 -25.74 9.27
N ASN A 77 -9.58 -26.86 9.24
CA ASN A 77 -9.53 -27.81 8.13
C ASN A 77 -9.28 -27.17 6.74
N LYS A 78 -8.38 -26.19 6.68
CA LYS A 78 -8.06 -25.47 5.44
C LYS A 78 -6.55 -25.39 5.29
N ILE A 79 -6.04 -25.95 4.20
CA ILE A 79 -4.62 -25.98 3.88
C ILE A 79 -4.43 -25.25 2.56
N MET A 80 -3.56 -24.25 2.54
CA MET A 80 -3.23 -23.52 1.31
C MET A 80 -1.83 -22.92 1.40
N GLU A 81 -1.06 -23.08 0.33
CA GLU A 81 0.25 -22.47 0.17
C GLU A 81 0.28 -21.66 -1.13
N ILE A 82 0.76 -20.42 -1.05
CA ILE A 82 1.06 -19.59 -2.22
C ILE A 82 2.53 -19.16 -2.12
N ASP A 83 3.31 -19.56 -3.10
CA ASP A 83 4.70 -19.12 -3.28
C ASP A 83 4.81 -18.34 -4.59
N VAL A 84 4.96 -17.03 -4.46
CA VAL A 84 5.18 -16.11 -5.59
C VAL A 84 6.59 -15.56 -5.61
N ALA A 85 7.47 -16.05 -4.71
CA ALA A 85 8.87 -15.64 -4.69
C ALA A 85 9.55 -16.13 -5.97
N LYS A 86 10.21 -15.20 -6.67
CA LYS A 86 11.00 -15.46 -7.87
C LYS A 86 12.36 -14.82 -7.72
N GLU A 87 13.37 -15.39 -8.38
CA GLU A 87 14.66 -14.73 -8.49
C GLU A 87 14.49 -13.42 -9.27
N ILE A 88 14.91 -12.31 -8.66
CA ILE A 88 14.88 -10.96 -9.26
C ILE A 88 16.29 -10.60 -9.68
N ILE A 89 17.20 -10.58 -8.70
CA ILE A 89 18.65 -10.51 -8.83
C ILE A 89 19.18 -11.57 -7.86
N LYS A 90 20.24 -12.28 -8.25
CA LYS A 90 20.93 -13.23 -7.37
C LYS A 90 21.48 -12.50 -6.15
N ASP A 91 21.41 -13.14 -4.98
CA ASP A 91 21.84 -12.52 -3.71
C ASP A 91 23.31 -12.08 -3.75
N GLU A 92 24.18 -12.85 -4.39
CA GLU A 92 25.61 -12.55 -4.56
C GLU A 92 25.90 -11.36 -5.49
N ASP A 93 25.01 -11.13 -6.47
CA ASP A 93 25.15 -10.07 -7.48
C ASP A 93 24.46 -8.77 -7.07
N PHE A 94 23.55 -8.82 -6.09
CA PHE A 94 22.66 -7.70 -5.77
C PHE A 94 23.40 -6.40 -5.43
N VAL A 95 24.45 -6.46 -4.61
CA VAL A 95 25.21 -5.26 -4.23
C VAL A 95 25.93 -4.65 -5.43
N TYR A 96 26.55 -5.50 -6.26
CA TYR A 96 27.27 -5.06 -7.45
C TYR A 96 26.31 -4.45 -8.50
N GLU A 97 25.17 -5.10 -8.74
CA GLU A 97 24.14 -4.62 -9.66
C GLU A 97 23.64 -3.22 -9.27
N ILE A 98 23.32 -3.02 -7.99
CA ILE A 98 22.84 -1.72 -7.50
C ILE A 98 23.96 -0.67 -7.50
N GLU A 99 25.22 -1.03 -7.22
CA GLU A 99 26.34 -0.10 -7.32
C GLU A 99 26.48 0.46 -8.74
N GLU A 100 26.50 -0.42 -9.73
CA GLU A 100 26.55 -0.06 -11.15
C GLU A 100 25.36 0.81 -11.58
N ALA A 101 24.15 0.47 -11.13
CA ALA A 101 22.94 1.25 -11.43
C ALA A 101 23.02 2.68 -10.85
N ILE A 102 23.47 2.82 -9.59
CA ILE A 102 23.63 4.14 -8.94
C ILE A 102 24.77 4.95 -9.58
N GLU A 103 25.87 4.31 -9.95
CA GLU A 103 26.95 4.97 -10.68
C GLU A 103 26.48 5.51 -12.03
N GLN A 104 25.77 4.69 -12.81
CA GLN A 104 25.26 5.08 -14.12
C GLN A 104 24.24 6.23 -13.98
N LEU A 105 23.33 6.12 -13.01
CA LEU A 105 22.38 7.18 -12.70
C LEU A 105 23.10 8.49 -12.34
N GLY A 106 24.14 8.43 -11.50
CA GLY A 106 24.96 9.58 -11.13
C GLY A 106 25.72 10.21 -12.29
N LYS A 107 26.21 9.39 -13.24
CA LYS A 107 26.87 9.85 -14.48
C LYS A 107 25.87 10.55 -15.40
N ASN A 108 24.69 9.96 -15.62
CA ASN A 108 23.62 10.52 -16.46
C ASN A 108 23.05 11.84 -15.88
N HIS A 109 22.97 11.93 -14.55
CA HIS A 109 22.30 13.03 -13.85
C HIS A 109 23.21 13.73 -12.83
N ASN A 110 24.37 14.20 -13.28
CA ASN A 110 25.39 14.82 -12.44
C ASN A 110 24.94 16.10 -11.68
N GLY A 111 23.80 16.68 -12.02
CA GLY A 111 23.18 17.82 -11.33
C GLY A 111 22.48 17.44 -10.02
N PHE A 112 22.31 16.14 -9.74
CA PHE A 112 21.61 15.63 -8.57
C PHE A 112 22.51 14.84 -7.64
N ILE A 113 22.03 14.68 -6.41
CA ILE A 113 22.58 13.82 -5.36
C ILE A 113 21.49 12.83 -4.98
N PHE A 114 21.85 11.54 -4.92
CA PHE A 114 20.93 10.47 -4.55
C PHE A 114 21.23 9.94 -3.15
N SER A 115 20.18 9.57 -2.42
CA SER A 115 20.28 9.04 -1.06
C SER A 115 19.09 8.12 -0.69
N ASN A 116 19.07 7.66 0.57
CA ASN A 116 18.10 6.74 1.18
C ASN A 116 18.44 5.26 0.95
N LYS A 117 17.58 4.42 0.38
CA LYS A 117 17.80 2.96 0.37
C LYS A 117 17.14 2.21 -0.78
N ILE A 118 17.69 1.03 -1.05
CA ILE A 118 17.14 -0.01 -1.91
C ILE A 118 17.18 -1.32 -1.10
N ASN A 119 16.06 -2.04 -1.06
CA ASN A 119 15.94 -3.29 -0.32
C ASN A 119 15.60 -4.44 -1.26
N MET A 120 16.17 -5.61 -0.99
CA MET A 120 15.67 -6.90 -1.47
C MET A 120 15.05 -7.61 -0.27
N ASP A 121 13.74 -7.83 -0.31
CA ASP A 121 12.97 -8.42 0.77
C ASP A 121 12.43 -9.79 0.36
N ASN A 122 12.65 -10.79 1.20
CA ASN A 122 12.03 -12.10 1.14
C ASN A 122 11.18 -12.26 2.40
N ILE A 123 9.91 -12.61 2.24
CA ILE A 123 9.03 -12.88 3.38
C ILE A 123 8.48 -14.29 3.34
N SER A 124 8.24 -14.83 4.53
CA SER A 124 7.45 -16.04 4.72
C SER A 124 6.45 -15.79 5.84
N VAL A 125 5.16 -15.94 5.55
CA VAL A 125 4.07 -15.76 6.52
C VAL A 125 3.35 -17.08 6.67
N SER A 126 3.08 -17.50 7.91
CA SER A 126 2.26 -18.68 8.18
C SER A 126 1.25 -18.45 9.29
N LEU A 127 0.09 -19.09 9.16
CA LEU A 127 -0.94 -19.18 10.20
C LEU A 127 -1.44 -20.62 10.29
N CYS A 128 -1.23 -21.28 11.43
CA CYS A 128 -1.67 -22.65 11.65
C CYS A 128 -2.34 -22.84 13.01
N ASN A 129 -3.23 -23.83 13.13
CA ASN A 129 -3.88 -24.15 14.40
C ASN A 129 -4.08 -25.66 14.62
N ASP A 130 -4.42 -26.03 15.86
CA ASP A 130 -4.70 -27.41 16.28
C ASP A 130 -6.05 -27.98 15.78
N LYS A 131 -6.71 -27.28 14.84
CA LYS A 131 -7.92 -27.72 14.13
C LYS A 131 -7.72 -27.86 12.61
N GLY A 132 -6.49 -27.98 12.15
CA GLY A 132 -6.19 -28.28 10.73
C GLY A 132 -6.21 -27.07 9.80
N LEU A 133 -6.08 -25.84 10.31
CA LEU A 133 -5.69 -24.68 9.51
C LEU A 133 -4.16 -24.71 9.28
N ASP A 134 -3.71 -24.59 8.04
CA ASP A 134 -2.30 -24.39 7.67
C ASP A 134 -2.23 -23.51 6.42
N LEU A 135 -2.02 -22.21 6.62
CA LEU A 135 -1.87 -21.21 5.56
C LEU A 135 -0.43 -20.74 5.48
N ARG A 136 0.14 -20.72 4.28
CA ARG A 136 1.55 -20.35 4.04
C ARG A 136 1.70 -19.45 2.84
N PHE A 137 2.43 -18.36 3.01
CA PHE A 137 2.71 -17.41 1.94
C PHE A 137 4.20 -17.12 1.86
N LYS A 138 4.76 -17.08 0.65
CA LYS A 138 6.13 -16.64 0.38
C LYS A 138 6.14 -15.64 -0.76
N ASP A 139 6.98 -14.63 -0.60
CA ASP A 139 7.16 -13.59 -1.62
C ASP A 139 8.58 -13.02 -1.57
N ARG A 140 9.01 -12.47 -2.70
CA ARG A 140 10.27 -11.75 -2.85
C ARG A 140 10.03 -10.52 -3.72
N ALA A 141 10.46 -9.35 -3.26
CA ALA A 141 10.34 -8.10 -4.00
C ALA A 141 11.57 -7.20 -3.77
N ILE A 142 11.88 -6.38 -4.78
CA ILE A 142 12.78 -5.24 -4.63
C ILE A 142 11.95 -4.00 -4.28
N ASP A 143 12.44 -3.20 -3.35
CA ASP A 143 11.85 -1.93 -2.93
C ASP A 143 12.90 -0.82 -3.09
N VAL A 144 12.71 0.04 -4.08
CA VAL A 144 13.57 1.19 -4.38
C VAL A 144 12.92 2.43 -3.78
N GLU A 145 13.63 3.12 -2.89
CA GLU A 145 13.17 4.34 -2.24
C GLU A 145 14.24 5.43 -2.36
N LEU A 146 14.71 5.73 -3.58
CA LEU A 146 15.78 6.71 -3.76
C LEU A 146 15.25 8.13 -3.68
N VAL A 147 15.85 8.92 -2.81
CA VAL A 147 15.62 10.37 -2.75
C VAL A 147 16.60 11.06 -3.69
N PHE A 148 16.15 12.06 -4.44
CA PHE A 148 17.02 12.95 -5.21
C PHE A 148 16.97 14.39 -4.67
N LYS A 149 18.13 15.04 -4.73
CA LYS A 149 18.33 16.45 -4.39
C LYS A 149 19.11 17.12 -5.51
N GLU A 150 18.60 18.22 -6.06
CA GLU A 150 19.33 19.09 -6.97
C GLU A 150 20.49 19.78 -6.22
N LYS A 151 21.69 19.77 -6.79
CA LYS A 151 22.89 20.31 -6.12
C LYS A 151 22.76 21.79 -5.77
N SER A 152 22.07 22.56 -6.61
CA SER A 152 21.78 23.98 -6.44
C SER A 152 20.65 24.26 -5.45
N SER A 153 19.80 23.27 -5.13
CA SER A 153 18.68 23.44 -4.21
C SER A 153 19.17 23.58 -2.76
N ALA A 154 18.52 24.46 -2.00
CA ALA A 154 18.73 24.57 -0.55
C ALA A 154 17.99 23.46 0.23
N SER A 155 17.07 22.74 -0.42
CA SER A 155 16.31 21.65 0.21
C SER A 155 17.21 20.45 0.52
N ILE A 156 16.84 19.68 1.55
CA ILE A 156 17.46 18.38 1.86
C ILE A 156 17.01 17.28 0.89
N MET A 157 15.87 17.47 0.21
CA MET A 157 15.24 16.55 -0.74
C MET A 157 14.35 17.36 -1.68
N ASP A 158 14.43 17.07 -2.99
CA ASP A 158 13.57 17.72 -3.98
C ASP A 158 12.54 16.77 -4.60
N GLY A 159 12.71 15.46 -4.41
CA GLY A 159 11.76 14.43 -4.82
C GLY A 159 12.32 13.02 -4.59
N PHE A 160 11.63 12.01 -5.10
CA PHE A 160 12.08 10.61 -5.02
C PHE A 160 11.82 9.85 -6.32
N ILE A 161 12.56 8.76 -6.49
CA ILE A 161 12.36 7.73 -7.50
C ILE A 161 12.15 6.44 -6.73
N GLY A 162 10.96 5.86 -6.84
CA GLY A 162 10.66 4.67 -6.06
C GLY A 162 9.60 3.77 -6.67
N PHE A 163 9.76 2.48 -6.40
CA PHE A 163 8.86 1.42 -6.82
C PHE A 163 9.10 0.17 -5.97
N LYS A 164 8.08 -0.67 -5.90
CA LYS A 164 8.16 -2.02 -5.34
C LYS A 164 7.69 -3.02 -6.38
N ASP A 165 8.51 -4.02 -6.69
CA ASP A 165 8.23 -4.95 -7.79
C ASP A 165 8.85 -6.33 -7.54
N ARG A 166 8.29 -7.36 -8.18
CA ARG A 166 8.86 -8.71 -8.28
C ARG A 166 9.78 -8.85 -9.49
N ARG A 167 10.14 -7.74 -10.12
CA ARG A 167 11.03 -7.66 -11.28
C ARG A 167 11.97 -6.48 -11.13
N TYR A 168 13.12 -6.57 -11.79
CA TYR A 168 14.07 -5.48 -11.91
C TYR A 168 14.78 -5.61 -13.25
N ASP A 169 14.94 -4.47 -13.93
CA ASP A 169 15.86 -4.31 -15.04
C ASP A 169 16.55 -2.95 -14.90
N ARG A 170 17.87 -2.92 -15.09
CA ARG A 170 18.67 -1.70 -14.92
C ARG A 170 18.26 -0.62 -15.92
N ASN A 171 17.99 -0.99 -17.17
CA ASN A 171 17.64 -0.02 -18.21
C ASN A 171 16.25 0.56 -17.95
N ASP A 172 15.29 -0.27 -17.51
CA ASP A 172 13.96 0.19 -17.11
C ASP A 172 14.05 1.17 -15.91
N PHE A 173 14.88 0.85 -14.91
CA PHE A 173 15.13 1.74 -13.77
C PHE A 173 15.76 3.07 -14.20
N LEU A 174 16.79 3.03 -15.04
CA LEU A 174 17.45 4.22 -15.57
C LEU A 174 16.50 5.05 -16.45
N SER A 175 15.70 4.41 -17.31
CA SER A 175 14.73 5.09 -18.17
C SER A 175 13.66 5.82 -17.36
N MET A 176 13.10 5.17 -16.34
CA MET A 176 12.15 5.81 -15.41
C MET A 176 12.81 7.00 -14.70
N SER A 177 14.03 6.82 -14.21
CA SER A 177 14.80 7.88 -13.53
C SER A 177 15.08 9.07 -14.46
N ASP A 178 15.46 8.78 -15.71
CA ASP A 178 15.76 9.77 -16.74
C ASP A 178 14.54 10.64 -17.03
N GLU A 179 13.34 10.06 -17.15
CA GLU A 179 12.11 10.80 -17.36
C GLU A 179 11.80 11.75 -16.18
N ILE A 180 11.80 11.22 -14.95
CA ILE A 180 11.49 11.99 -13.72
C ILE A 180 12.45 13.18 -13.56
N LEU A 181 13.75 12.94 -13.70
CA LEU A 181 14.80 13.93 -13.47
C LEU A 181 14.90 14.95 -14.62
N SER A 182 14.66 14.53 -15.86
CA SER A 182 14.62 15.45 -17.00
C SER A 182 13.41 16.37 -16.93
N ALA A 183 12.23 15.83 -16.61
CA ALA A 183 11.04 16.64 -16.39
C ALA A 183 11.20 17.57 -15.19
N TYR A 184 11.94 17.17 -14.14
CA TYR A 184 12.18 18.01 -12.97
C TYR A 184 12.95 19.29 -13.32
N LYS A 185 13.92 19.18 -14.23
CA LYS A 185 14.71 20.32 -14.72
C LYS A 185 13.89 21.27 -15.59
N ASN A 186 12.89 20.77 -16.31
CA ASN A 186 12.02 21.59 -17.14
C ASN A 186 10.91 22.22 -16.30
N ARG A 187 11.03 23.50 -15.94
CA ARG A 187 9.99 24.21 -15.19
C ARG A 187 8.88 24.67 -16.12
N VAL A 188 7.64 24.40 -15.74
CA VAL A 188 6.44 24.78 -16.48
C VAL A 188 5.52 25.54 -15.52
N ASP A 189 4.88 26.59 -16.04
CA ASP A 189 3.87 27.33 -15.30
C ASP A 189 2.46 26.96 -15.77
N PHE A 190 1.46 27.22 -14.93
CA PHE A 190 0.06 26.94 -15.20
C PHE A 190 -0.85 28.00 -14.58
N THR A 191 -2.11 28.03 -15.02
CA THR A 191 -3.16 28.86 -14.44
C THR A 191 -3.89 28.08 -13.35
N GLU A 192 -4.22 28.68 -12.22
CA GLU A 192 -5.01 28.01 -11.20
C GLU A 192 -6.42 27.68 -11.71
N GLY A 193 -7.00 26.59 -11.23
CA GLY A 193 -8.32 26.15 -11.71
C GLY A 193 -8.61 24.69 -11.41
N ASN A 194 -9.56 24.13 -12.17
CA ASN A 194 -9.89 22.71 -12.09
C ASN A 194 -9.10 21.93 -13.14
N TYR A 195 -8.43 20.88 -12.71
CA TYR A 195 -7.58 20.03 -13.55
C TYR A 195 -7.85 18.55 -13.30
N PRO A 196 -7.64 17.69 -14.30
CA PRO A 196 -7.46 16.26 -14.06
C PRO A 196 -6.17 16.05 -13.26
N VAL A 197 -6.30 15.73 -11.99
CA VAL A 197 -5.18 15.36 -11.13
C VAL A 197 -4.95 13.86 -11.22
N VAL A 198 -3.69 13.48 -11.40
CA VAL A 198 -3.24 12.09 -11.57
C VAL A 198 -2.47 11.68 -10.33
N PHE A 199 -3.10 10.85 -9.49
CA PHE A 199 -2.41 10.14 -8.41
C PHE A 199 -1.86 8.82 -8.93
N LEU A 200 -0.64 8.50 -8.53
CA LEU A 200 -0.08 7.17 -8.75
C LEU A 200 -0.84 6.17 -7.88
N THR A 201 -1.14 4.96 -8.38
CA THR A 201 -1.91 3.96 -7.60
C THR A 201 -1.20 3.45 -6.33
N VAL A 202 0.07 3.81 -6.13
CA VAL A 202 0.82 3.55 -4.89
C VAL A 202 0.64 4.66 -3.85
N ASP A 203 0.04 5.80 -4.23
CA ASP A 203 -0.27 6.90 -3.33
C ASP A 203 -1.61 6.64 -2.64
N GLU A 204 -1.56 6.41 -1.33
CA GLU A 204 -2.73 6.19 -0.48
C GLU A 204 -3.40 7.50 -0.02
N THR A 205 -2.75 8.65 -0.20
CA THR A 205 -3.27 9.97 0.21
C THR A 205 -4.71 10.23 -0.23
N PRO A 206 -5.11 10.01 -1.50
CA PRO A 206 -6.50 10.20 -1.92
C PRO A 206 -7.48 9.17 -1.31
N LEU A 207 -6.99 8.04 -0.77
CA LEU A 207 -7.79 6.94 -0.23
C LEU A 207 -7.92 6.97 1.30
N LEU A 208 -7.24 7.88 1.99
CA LEU A 208 -7.20 7.95 3.46
C LEU A 208 -8.59 7.92 4.10
N LYS A 209 -9.58 8.63 3.52
CA LYS A 209 -10.94 8.63 4.04
C LYS A 209 -11.61 7.27 3.98
N PHE A 210 -11.36 6.48 2.93
CA PHE A 210 -11.86 5.11 2.87
C PHE A 210 -11.15 4.21 3.88
N ILE A 211 -9.83 4.38 4.06
CA ILE A 211 -9.04 3.62 5.03
C ILE A 211 -9.57 3.84 6.45
N SER A 212 -9.90 5.08 6.81
CA SER A 212 -10.43 5.44 8.13
C SER A 212 -11.90 5.06 8.32
N ASP A 213 -12.76 5.35 7.34
CA ASP A 213 -14.21 5.34 7.53
C ASP A 213 -14.88 4.06 7.01
N LEU A 214 -14.21 3.25 6.21
CA LEU A 214 -14.61 1.86 5.96
C LEU A 214 -14.03 0.90 7.00
N ASN A 215 -13.57 1.40 8.15
CA ASN A 215 -13.25 0.56 9.30
C ASN A 215 -14.55 0.08 9.97
N GLY A 216 -14.73 -1.24 10.11
CA GLY A 216 -15.95 -1.84 10.66
C GLY A 216 -16.30 -1.40 12.08
N ARG A 217 -15.30 -0.98 12.87
CA ARG A 217 -15.54 -0.38 14.19
C ARG A 217 -16.18 0.99 14.05
N SER A 218 -15.54 1.89 13.29
CA SER A 218 -16.04 3.25 13.05
C SER A 218 -17.42 3.24 12.38
N PHE A 219 -17.64 2.29 11.47
CA PHE A 219 -18.92 2.09 10.78
C PHE A 219 -20.02 1.65 11.73
N GLY A 220 -19.72 0.68 12.61
CA GLY A 220 -20.68 0.15 13.57
C GLY A 220 -21.00 1.07 14.75
N THR A 221 -20.12 2.03 15.06
CA THR A 221 -20.34 3.05 16.11
C THR A 221 -20.93 4.35 15.57
N ASP A 222 -21.38 4.39 14.32
CA ASP A 222 -21.92 5.57 13.64
C ASP A 222 -20.97 6.78 13.58
N THR A 223 -19.66 6.56 13.73
CA THR A 223 -18.64 7.63 13.65
C THR A 223 -18.04 7.76 12.25
N SER A 224 -18.26 6.79 11.38
CA SER A 224 -17.87 6.83 9.97
C SER A 224 -18.77 7.78 9.17
N LEU A 225 -18.17 8.53 8.23
CA LEU A 225 -18.87 9.30 7.20
C LEU A 225 -19.79 8.42 6.35
N PHE A 226 -19.54 7.11 6.26
CA PHE A 226 -20.31 6.16 5.46
C PHE A 226 -21.39 5.40 6.26
N SER A 227 -21.51 5.64 7.56
CA SER A 227 -22.52 4.99 8.42
C SER A 227 -23.93 5.19 7.87
N GLY A 228 -24.75 4.13 7.90
CA GLY A 228 -26.12 4.14 7.37
C GLY A 228 -26.24 4.30 5.85
N LYS A 229 -25.15 4.11 5.09
CA LYS A 229 -25.13 4.22 3.62
C LYS A 229 -24.93 2.90 2.86
N LEU A 230 -24.99 1.75 3.54
CA LEU A 230 -24.95 0.44 2.85
C LEU A 230 -26.03 0.36 1.77
N GLU A 231 -25.69 -0.27 0.65
CA GLU A 231 -26.48 -0.42 -0.57
C GLU A 231 -26.93 0.89 -1.25
N LYS A 232 -26.38 2.05 -0.82
CA LYS A 232 -26.61 3.31 -1.52
C LYS A 232 -25.55 3.52 -2.58
N LYS A 233 -25.97 4.05 -3.73
CA LYS A 233 -25.07 4.58 -4.74
C LYS A 233 -24.53 5.92 -4.27
N LEU A 234 -23.23 5.99 -4.00
CA LEU A 234 -22.54 7.17 -3.49
C LEU A 234 -21.54 7.74 -4.50
N PHE A 235 -21.08 6.91 -5.43
CA PHE A 235 -19.97 7.21 -6.32
C PHE A 235 -20.32 6.91 -7.78
N SER A 236 -19.38 7.17 -8.67
CA SER A 236 -19.50 6.87 -10.10
C SER A 236 -19.75 5.37 -10.31
N LYS A 237 -20.53 5.03 -11.34
CA LYS A 237 -20.69 3.63 -11.77
C LYS A 237 -19.38 2.98 -12.23
N GLU A 238 -18.38 3.81 -12.56
CA GLU A 238 -17.05 3.35 -12.99
C GLU A 238 -16.11 3.11 -11.79
N PHE A 239 -16.54 3.46 -10.56
CA PHE A 239 -15.72 3.34 -9.36
C PHE A 239 -16.04 2.07 -8.57
N THR A 240 -15.03 1.21 -8.44
CA THR A 240 -15.08 0.01 -7.61
C THR A 240 -13.80 -0.04 -6.76
N LEU A 241 -13.98 -0.20 -5.45
CA LEU A 241 -12.92 -0.25 -4.45
C LEU A 241 -12.95 -1.60 -3.73
N TYR A 242 -11.83 -2.30 -3.76
CA TYR A 242 -11.62 -3.56 -3.08
C TYR A 242 -10.75 -3.40 -1.84
N ASN A 243 -10.96 -4.26 -0.86
CA ASN A 243 -9.87 -4.76 -0.03
C ASN A 243 -9.25 -5.96 -0.74
N SER A 244 -7.97 -5.84 -1.12
CA SER A 244 -7.28 -6.87 -1.88
C SER A 244 -6.11 -7.47 -1.12
N LEU A 245 -6.21 -8.76 -0.82
CA LEU A 245 -5.09 -9.59 -0.43
C LEU A 245 -4.54 -10.38 -1.62
N ASN A 246 -4.91 -10.01 -2.85
CA ASN A 246 -4.44 -10.72 -4.03
C ASN A 246 -2.94 -10.49 -4.22
N PRO A 247 -2.11 -11.54 -4.30
CA PRO A 247 -0.69 -11.41 -4.59
C PRO A 247 -0.40 -10.68 -5.91
N GLU A 248 -1.32 -10.62 -6.86
CA GLU A 248 -1.14 -9.84 -8.10
C GLU A 248 -1.28 -8.32 -7.90
N ASP A 249 -1.99 -7.87 -6.85
CA ASP A 249 -2.26 -6.45 -6.60
C ASP A 249 -1.22 -5.79 -5.69
N THR A 250 -0.45 -6.58 -4.94
CA THR A 250 0.52 -6.10 -3.95
C THR A 250 1.66 -7.10 -3.78
N SER A 251 2.78 -6.63 -3.26
CA SER A 251 3.96 -7.44 -2.94
C SER A 251 4.19 -7.46 -1.43
N LEU A 252 4.76 -8.56 -0.94
CA LEU A 252 5.13 -8.75 0.46
C LEU A 252 3.94 -8.74 1.44
N MET A 253 2.76 -9.16 0.98
CA MET A 253 1.53 -9.23 1.79
C MET A 253 0.85 -10.59 1.63
N SER A 254 0.46 -11.22 2.74
CA SER A 254 -0.19 -12.54 2.71
C SER A 254 -1.57 -12.49 2.08
N PHE A 255 -1.95 -13.59 1.41
CA PHE A 255 -3.27 -13.74 0.78
C PHE A 255 -4.45 -13.95 1.75
N PHE A 256 -4.15 -14.01 3.04
CA PHE A 256 -5.10 -14.23 4.13
C PHE A 256 -4.92 -13.16 5.21
N ASP A 257 -6.02 -12.85 5.88
CA ASP A 257 -6.08 -11.90 6.98
C ASP A 257 -5.55 -12.51 8.29
N SER A 258 -5.49 -11.71 9.35
CA SER A 258 -4.97 -12.17 10.64
C SER A 258 -5.87 -13.15 11.38
N GLU A 259 -7.07 -13.50 10.87
CA GLU A 259 -7.95 -14.56 11.38
C GLU A 259 -7.92 -15.81 10.48
N GLY A 260 -7.09 -15.82 9.43
CA GLY A 260 -6.96 -16.91 8.47
C GLY A 260 -8.05 -16.95 7.41
N THR A 261 -8.72 -15.82 7.19
CA THR A 261 -9.77 -15.68 6.17
C THR A 261 -9.20 -15.11 4.89
N PHE A 262 -9.71 -15.60 3.77
CA PHE A 262 -9.43 -15.07 2.44
C PHE A 262 -10.66 -15.25 1.54
N ASN A 263 -10.89 -14.27 0.67
CA ASN A 263 -12.06 -14.18 -0.19
C ASN A 263 -11.81 -14.81 -1.57
N GLU A 264 -12.86 -14.98 -2.36
CA GLU A 264 -12.74 -15.37 -3.77
C GLU A 264 -11.86 -14.36 -4.51
N SER A 265 -10.95 -14.86 -5.35
CA SER A 265 -9.91 -14.05 -6.03
C SER A 265 -9.08 -13.16 -5.10
N TYR A 266 -9.11 -13.40 -3.78
CA TYR A 266 -8.45 -12.62 -2.74
C TYR A 266 -8.86 -11.13 -2.71
N ARG A 267 -10.02 -10.78 -3.29
CA ARG A 267 -10.55 -9.41 -3.35
C ARG A 267 -11.94 -9.39 -2.73
N TYR A 268 -12.24 -8.37 -1.92
CA TYR A 268 -13.59 -8.13 -1.41
C TYR A 268 -14.06 -6.74 -1.83
N PRO A 269 -15.18 -6.61 -2.58
CA PRO A 269 -15.70 -5.31 -2.98
C PRO A 269 -16.30 -4.59 -1.77
N LEU A 270 -15.71 -3.47 -1.38
CA LEU A 270 -16.30 -2.56 -0.39
C LEU A 270 -17.24 -1.57 -1.05
N ILE A 271 -16.87 -1.13 -2.26
CA ILE A 271 -17.70 -0.33 -3.15
C ILE A 271 -17.69 -1.02 -4.51
N GLU A 272 -18.84 -1.26 -5.10
CA GLU A 272 -19.01 -1.92 -6.39
C GLU A 272 -19.92 -1.08 -7.28
N ASP A 273 -19.42 -0.67 -8.44
CA ASP A 273 -20.11 0.18 -9.43
C ASP A 273 -20.75 1.43 -8.77
N GLY A 274 -20.00 2.01 -7.84
CA GLY A 274 -20.35 3.18 -7.06
C GLY A 274 -21.31 2.95 -5.89
N ILE A 275 -21.69 1.70 -5.63
CA ILE A 275 -22.58 1.30 -4.54
C ILE A 275 -21.75 0.83 -3.35
N LEU A 276 -21.99 1.39 -2.17
CA LEU A 276 -21.32 0.94 -0.94
C LEU A 276 -21.88 -0.42 -0.49
N LYS A 277 -21.06 -1.46 -0.52
CA LYS A 277 -21.43 -2.85 -0.20
C LYS A 277 -21.06 -3.26 1.21
N ALA A 278 -19.92 -2.80 1.71
CA ALA A 278 -19.43 -3.21 3.02
C ALA A 278 -18.43 -2.21 3.62
N ALA A 279 -18.24 -2.33 4.94
CA ALA A 279 -17.05 -1.86 5.64
C ALA A 279 -16.16 -3.07 5.97
N ASN A 280 -14.85 -2.86 6.13
CA ASN A 280 -13.90 -3.89 6.52
C ASN A 280 -14.16 -4.38 7.94
N THR A 281 -14.46 -5.66 8.11
CA THR A 281 -14.75 -6.28 9.40
C THR A 281 -13.85 -7.48 9.66
N ASP A 282 -13.52 -7.67 10.93
CA ASP A 282 -13.11 -8.95 11.52
C ASP A 282 -14.35 -9.69 12.05
N LYS A 283 -14.19 -10.91 12.58
CA LYS A 283 -15.31 -11.68 13.17
C LYS A 283 -16.02 -10.90 14.28
N LYS A 284 -15.25 -10.18 15.09
CA LYS A 284 -15.78 -9.39 16.22
C LYS A 284 -16.72 -8.28 15.77
N ASN A 285 -16.27 -7.41 14.88
CA ASN A 285 -17.03 -6.23 14.48
C ASN A 285 -18.17 -6.59 13.53
N ALA A 286 -18.00 -7.64 12.70
CA ALA A 286 -19.09 -8.20 11.92
C ALA A 286 -20.25 -8.66 12.82
N ALA A 287 -19.95 -9.45 13.86
CA ALA A 287 -20.96 -9.96 14.79
C ALA A 287 -21.57 -8.85 15.66
N LEU A 288 -20.73 -7.99 16.25
CA LEU A 288 -21.16 -6.93 17.17
C LEU A 288 -22.10 -5.94 16.51
N TYR A 289 -21.81 -5.52 15.28
CA TYR A 289 -22.55 -4.49 14.56
C TYR A 289 -23.49 -5.04 13.48
N LYS A 290 -23.61 -6.37 13.38
CA LYS A 290 -24.43 -7.06 12.36
C LYS A 290 -24.07 -6.60 10.94
N LEU A 291 -22.78 -6.44 10.69
CA LEU A 291 -22.22 -6.06 9.39
C LEU A 291 -21.76 -7.31 8.63
N PRO A 292 -21.67 -7.25 7.29
CA PRO A 292 -21.05 -8.33 6.51
C PRO A 292 -19.65 -8.65 7.04
N TYR A 293 -19.31 -9.94 7.15
CA TYR A 293 -17.94 -10.38 7.45
C TYR A 293 -17.11 -10.34 6.17
N THR A 294 -16.06 -9.51 6.14
CA THR A 294 -15.25 -9.27 4.93
C THR A 294 -13.88 -9.94 4.96
N GLY A 295 -13.50 -10.60 6.05
CA GLY A 295 -12.16 -11.19 6.20
C GLY A 295 -11.06 -10.14 6.09
N SER A 296 -11.20 -9.05 6.85
CA SER A 296 -10.31 -7.89 6.78
C SER A 296 -9.63 -7.61 8.11
N ALA A 297 -9.35 -8.67 8.86
CA ALA A 297 -8.70 -8.55 10.15
C ALA A 297 -7.20 -8.29 9.99
N VAL A 298 -6.68 -7.26 10.66
CA VAL A 298 -5.24 -7.00 10.80
C VAL A 298 -4.82 -7.21 12.25
N SER A 299 -3.55 -7.53 12.47
CA SER A 299 -3.00 -7.71 13.80
C SER A 299 -1.49 -7.51 13.78
N ALA A 300 -0.93 -6.99 14.87
CA ALA A 300 0.47 -7.23 15.17
C ALA A 300 0.71 -8.74 15.36
N PHE A 301 1.95 -9.21 15.21
CA PHE A 301 2.26 -10.63 15.36
C PHE A 301 1.85 -11.16 16.75
N ASP A 302 1.98 -10.34 17.79
CA ASP A 302 1.63 -10.59 19.19
C ASP A 302 0.33 -9.90 19.62
N GLY A 303 -0.49 -9.48 18.67
CA GLY A 303 -1.75 -8.79 18.89
C GLY A 303 -2.99 -9.67 18.73
N THR A 304 -4.13 -9.10 19.12
CA THR A 304 -5.46 -9.62 18.80
C THR A 304 -5.92 -9.08 17.44
N PRO A 305 -6.65 -9.88 16.63
CA PRO A 305 -7.28 -9.39 15.41
C PRO A 305 -8.18 -8.17 15.63
N GLN A 306 -8.15 -7.24 14.69
CA GLN A 306 -9.01 -6.05 14.63
C GLN A 306 -9.34 -5.68 13.17
N PRO A 307 -10.43 -4.98 12.86
CA PRO A 307 -10.74 -4.59 11.49
C PRO A 307 -9.68 -3.62 10.96
N GLY A 308 -9.22 -3.83 9.74
CA GLY A 308 -8.27 -2.95 9.06
C GLY A 308 -8.47 -2.97 7.54
N PHE A 309 -7.71 -2.10 6.87
CA PHE A 309 -7.74 -1.97 5.42
C PHE A 309 -6.30 -2.08 4.88
N PRO A 310 -5.71 -3.28 4.87
CA PRO A 310 -4.28 -3.44 4.61
C PRO A 310 -3.87 -3.06 3.17
N ASN A 311 -4.77 -3.17 2.20
CA ASN A 311 -4.47 -2.84 0.81
C ASN A 311 -5.73 -2.39 0.03
N PRO A 312 -6.00 -1.07 -0.03
CA PRO A 312 -7.05 -0.52 -0.87
C PRO A 312 -6.68 -0.62 -2.35
N LYS A 313 -7.51 -1.33 -3.12
CA LYS A 313 -7.32 -1.49 -4.57
C LYS A 313 -8.50 -0.92 -5.33
N VAL A 314 -8.25 0.13 -6.11
CA VAL A 314 -9.23 0.64 -7.07
C VAL A 314 -9.17 -0.19 -8.36
N LYS A 315 -10.33 -0.56 -8.88
CA LYS A 315 -10.46 -1.32 -10.15
C LYS A 315 -9.96 -0.48 -11.32
N GLU A 316 -9.19 -1.10 -12.21
CA GLU A 316 -8.80 -0.51 -13.48
C GLU A 316 -9.95 -0.40 -14.47
N SER A 317 -9.91 0.64 -15.28
CA SER A 317 -10.72 0.75 -16.50
C SER A 317 -10.03 0.08 -17.69
N ASP A 318 -10.75 -0.07 -18.80
CA ASP A 318 -10.19 -0.54 -20.08
C ASP A 318 -9.46 0.55 -20.87
N LYS A 319 -9.32 1.76 -20.30
CA LYS A 319 -8.74 2.94 -20.95
C LYS A 319 -7.32 3.20 -20.48
N THR A 320 -6.48 3.70 -21.37
CA THR A 320 -5.16 4.24 -21.06
C THR A 320 -5.27 5.58 -20.33
N ALA A 321 -4.20 6.01 -19.65
CA ALA A 321 -4.17 7.33 -19.01
C ALA A 321 -4.46 8.46 -20.02
N LYS A 322 -3.93 8.38 -21.24
CA LYS A 322 -4.22 9.31 -22.34
C LYS A 322 -5.70 9.34 -22.74
N GLU A 323 -6.34 8.17 -22.86
CA GLU A 323 -7.77 8.08 -23.15
C GLU A 323 -8.63 8.62 -22.01
N LEU A 324 -8.22 8.44 -20.75
CA LEU A 324 -8.89 8.99 -19.57
C LEU A 324 -8.74 10.52 -19.48
N LEU A 325 -7.61 11.08 -19.89
CA LEU A 325 -7.41 12.52 -19.97
C LEU A 325 -8.22 13.17 -21.11
N GLY A 326 -8.57 12.43 -22.17
CA GLY A 326 -9.49 12.92 -23.20
C GLY A 326 -8.98 14.14 -23.98
N GLY A 327 -7.67 14.35 -24.01
CA GLY A 327 -7.04 15.52 -24.66
C GLY A 327 -6.57 16.60 -23.68
N ASP A 328 -7.00 16.55 -22.42
CA ASP A 328 -6.52 17.45 -21.37
C ASP A 328 -5.06 17.11 -20.98
N LYS A 329 -4.36 18.11 -20.43
CA LYS A 329 -3.12 17.85 -19.67
C LYS A 329 -3.49 17.61 -18.22
N GLY A 330 -2.93 16.54 -17.64
CA GLY A 330 -3.09 16.21 -16.24
C GLY A 330 -1.99 16.82 -15.36
N ILE A 331 -2.27 16.89 -14.07
CA ILE A 331 -1.30 17.24 -13.03
C ILE A 331 -0.94 15.95 -12.29
N MET A 332 0.22 15.37 -12.60
CA MET A 332 0.70 14.16 -11.94
C MET A 332 1.37 14.50 -10.62
N VAL A 333 0.82 13.97 -9.54
CA VAL A 333 1.35 14.11 -8.18
C VAL A 333 2.44 13.06 -7.98
N LEU A 334 3.68 13.51 -7.76
CA LEU A 334 4.77 12.61 -7.38
C LEU A 334 5.01 12.64 -5.86
N MET A 335 4.89 13.81 -5.23
CA MET A 335 5.08 13.97 -3.79
C MET A 335 4.03 14.90 -3.20
N ALA A 336 3.17 14.35 -2.34
CA ALA A 336 2.22 15.08 -1.52
C ALA A 336 2.38 14.65 -0.06
N SER A 337 2.30 15.59 0.87
CA SER A 337 2.50 15.30 2.30
C SER A 337 1.87 16.38 3.16
N GLY A 338 1.22 15.97 4.25
CA GLY A 338 0.56 16.89 5.19
C GLY A 338 -0.91 17.21 4.85
N GLY A 339 -1.49 16.51 3.87
CA GLY A 339 -2.92 16.56 3.58
C GLY A 339 -3.74 15.52 4.33
N ASP A 340 -5.04 15.78 4.45
CA ASP A 340 -6.01 14.88 5.08
C ASP A 340 -7.44 15.22 4.61
N PHE A 341 -8.42 14.50 5.15
CA PHE A 341 -9.84 14.74 4.99
C PHE A 341 -10.47 15.33 6.25
N THR A 342 -11.40 16.28 6.07
CA THR A 342 -12.30 16.69 7.15
C THR A 342 -13.29 15.56 7.50
N PRO A 343 -13.96 15.62 8.66
CA PRO A 343 -15.05 14.69 8.97
C PRO A 343 -16.15 14.66 7.91
N GLN A 344 -16.40 15.80 7.25
CA GLN A 344 -17.38 15.98 6.16
C GLN A 344 -16.89 15.43 4.81
N GLY A 345 -15.62 15.01 4.72
CA GLY A 345 -15.03 14.42 3.52
C GLY A 345 -14.35 15.43 2.60
N ASP A 346 -14.13 16.67 3.04
CA ASP A 346 -13.37 17.65 2.25
C ASP A 346 -11.90 17.28 2.29
N PHE A 347 -11.28 17.17 1.13
CA PHE A 347 -9.89 16.80 0.95
C PHE A 347 -9.06 18.03 0.62
N ALA A 348 -7.90 18.15 1.26
CA ALA A 348 -6.86 19.07 0.82
C ALA A 348 -5.48 18.49 1.12
N THR A 349 -4.56 18.62 0.17
CA THR A 349 -3.16 18.24 0.37
C THR A 349 -2.21 19.22 -0.32
N PRO A 350 -1.14 19.66 0.34
CA PRO A 350 -0.06 20.35 -0.35
C PRO A 350 0.80 19.31 -1.09
N VAL A 351 1.13 19.65 -2.33
CA VAL A 351 1.90 18.84 -3.26
C VAL A 351 3.23 19.53 -3.50
N GLN A 352 4.28 18.94 -2.95
CA GLN A 352 5.65 19.45 -3.01
C GLN A 352 6.31 19.17 -4.37
N LEU A 353 5.87 18.13 -5.08
CA LEU A 353 6.34 17.84 -6.44
C LEU A 353 5.22 17.30 -7.32
N ALA A 354 4.92 18.05 -8.37
CA ALA A 354 4.01 17.67 -9.42
C ALA A 354 4.58 17.96 -10.81
N TYR A 355 4.07 17.24 -11.80
CA TYR A 355 4.43 17.39 -13.19
C TYR A 355 3.19 17.64 -14.04
N LEU A 356 3.34 18.47 -15.07
CA LEU A 356 2.40 18.47 -16.18
C LEU A 356 2.55 17.16 -16.96
N PHE A 357 1.46 16.46 -17.21
CA PHE A 357 1.44 15.13 -17.79
C PHE A 357 0.45 15.07 -18.96
N ASP A 358 0.79 14.38 -20.04
CA ASP A 358 -0.09 14.26 -21.21
C ASP A 358 -0.78 12.91 -21.39
N GLY A 359 -0.63 12.02 -20.42
CA GLY A 359 -1.14 10.65 -20.49
C GLY A 359 -0.09 9.62 -20.88
N GLU A 360 1.07 10.07 -21.36
CA GLU A 360 2.20 9.21 -21.75
C GLU A 360 3.54 9.67 -21.18
N LYS A 361 3.77 10.99 -21.05
CA LYS A 361 5.05 11.55 -20.62
C LYS A 361 4.91 12.71 -19.64
N LEU A 362 5.89 12.82 -18.76
CA LEU A 362 6.10 14.02 -17.94
C LEU A 362 6.64 15.16 -18.81
N LEU A 363 5.86 16.25 -18.92
CA LEU A 363 6.21 17.40 -19.75
C LEU A 363 7.09 18.42 -19.03
N GLY A 364 6.99 18.50 -17.71
CA GLY A 364 7.80 19.40 -16.89
C GLY A 364 7.25 19.58 -15.49
N ARG A 365 8.10 20.02 -14.58
CA ARG A 365 7.78 20.27 -13.18
C ARG A 365 6.97 21.56 -13.02
N LEU A 366 5.90 21.47 -12.23
CA LEU A 366 5.07 22.59 -11.80
C LEU A 366 5.66 23.24 -10.53
N PRO A 367 5.29 24.49 -10.18
CA PRO A 367 5.54 25.01 -8.84
C PRO A 367 4.84 24.14 -7.77
N GLU A 368 5.13 24.38 -6.50
CA GLU A 368 4.36 23.76 -5.41
C GLU A 368 2.89 24.17 -5.52
N ILE A 369 1.99 23.22 -5.28
CA ILE A 369 0.55 23.41 -5.47
C ILE A 369 -0.23 22.84 -4.29
N GLN A 370 -1.44 23.34 -4.11
CA GLN A 370 -2.45 22.74 -3.25
C GLN A 370 -3.51 22.09 -4.13
N VAL A 371 -3.84 20.83 -3.84
CA VAL A 371 -4.96 20.12 -4.47
C VAL A 371 -6.08 19.97 -3.45
N SER A 372 -7.33 20.20 -3.86
CA SER A 372 -8.51 20.09 -2.98
C SER A 372 -9.76 19.60 -3.72
N SER A 373 -10.64 18.90 -3.00
CA SER A 373 -11.95 18.40 -3.48
C SER A 373 -12.79 17.89 -2.30
N ASN A 374 -13.81 17.08 -2.55
CA ASN A 374 -14.55 16.31 -1.55
C ASN A 374 -14.62 14.84 -1.98
N VAL A 375 -14.55 13.90 -1.04
CA VAL A 375 -14.54 12.45 -1.31
C VAL A 375 -15.69 11.97 -2.20
N PHE A 376 -16.89 12.56 -2.06
CA PHE A 376 -18.05 12.20 -2.88
C PHE A 376 -17.93 12.73 -4.31
N GLU A 377 -17.24 13.84 -4.52
CA GLU A 377 -16.98 14.39 -5.86
C GLU A 377 -15.84 13.64 -6.54
N MET A 378 -14.71 13.47 -5.84
CA MET A 378 -13.48 12.79 -6.28
C MET A 378 -13.77 11.43 -6.93
N TYR A 379 -14.60 10.63 -6.25
CA TYR A 379 -14.97 9.28 -6.67
C TYR A 379 -16.36 9.23 -7.33
N GLY A 380 -17.08 10.36 -7.35
CA GLY A 380 -18.38 10.56 -7.98
C GLY A 380 -18.27 11.23 -9.34
N SER A 381 -18.78 12.46 -9.45
CA SER A 381 -18.85 13.19 -10.72
C SER A 381 -17.50 13.49 -11.36
N ASN A 382 -16.44 13.59 -10.54
CA ASN A 382 -15.11 13.99 -11.00
C ASN A 382 -14.20 12.78 -11.26
N TYR A 383 -14.67 11.57 -11.01
CA TYR A 383 -13.87 10.36 -11.21
C TYR A 383 -13.75 10.03 -12.70
N ARG A 384 -12.53 10.06 -13.23
CA ARG A 384 -12.28 9.68 -14.63
C ARG A 384 -11.96 8.19 -14.76
N GLY A 385 -11.21 7.61 -13.83
CA GLY A 385 -10.87 6.18 -13.82
C GLY A 385 -9.45 5.88 -13.35
N VAL A 386 -9.11 4.59 -13.28
CA VAL A 386 -7.72 4.12 -13.21
C VAL A 386 -7.30 3.56 -14.57
N SER A 387 -6.10 3.92 -15.03
CA SER A 387 -5.59 3.48 -16.33
C SER A 387 -5.30 1.98 -16.38
N LYS A 388 -5.47 1.36 -17.56
CA LYS A 388 -5.01 -0.02 -17.81
C LYS A 388 -3.50 -0.13 -17.92
N ASN A 389 -2.86 0.86 -18.52
CA ASN A 389 -1.42 0.89 -18.73
C ASN A 389 -0.71 1.40 -17.49
N VAL A 390 0.50 0.87 -17.28
CA VAL A 390 1.43 1.37 -16.27
C VAL A 390 2.03 2.71 -16.71
N VAL A 391 2.40 3.54 -15.74
CA VAL A 391 3.10 4.82 -15.94
C VAL A 391 4.57 4.55 -16.30
N TRP A 392 5.19 3.61 -15.58
CA TRP A 392 6.59 3.23 -15.76
C TRP A 392 6.72 1.70 -15.88
N PRO A 393 7.82 1.20 -16.49
CA PRO A 393 8.04 -0.24 -16.69
C PRO A 393 8.21 -1.06 -15.40
N LEU A 394 8.51 -0.40 -14.28
CA LEU A 394 8.71 -1.00 -12.96
C LEU A 394 7.65 -0.52 -11.96
N GLY A 395 7.30 -1.39 -11.02
CA GLY A 395 6.39 -1.10 -9.91
C GLY A 395 4.92 -1.34 -10.20
N GLY A 396 4.53 -1.65 -11.44
CA GLY A 396 3.13 -1.85 -11.82
C GLY A 396 2.24 -0.61 -11.58
N ILE A 397 2.84 0.57 -11.47
CA ILE A 397 2.17 1.80 -11.04
C ILE A 397 1.27 2.30 -12.17
N LYS A 398 0.01 2.62 -11.85
CA LYS A 398 -0.99 3.12 -12.80
C LYS A 398 -1.44 4.54 -12.42
N SER A 399 -2.19 5.18 -13.31
CA SER A 399 -2.73 6.53 -13.11
C SER A 399 -4.16 6.45 -12.62
N MET A 400 -4.43 6.92 -11.40
CA MET A 400 -5.78 7.21 -10.91
C MET A 400 -6.09 8.69 -11.17
N ILE A 401 -7.11 8.95 -11.99
CA ILE A 401 -7.39 10.29 -12.51
C ILE A 401 -8.75 10.78 -12.02
N MET A 402 -8.76 11.99 -11.46
CA MET A 402 -9.97 12.68 -11.02
C MET A 402 -9.83 14.19 -11.15
N ASP A 403 -10.94 14.89 -11.41
CA ASP A 403 -10.94 16.34 -11.52
C ASP A 403 -10.96 17.01 -10.15
N MET A 404 -10.02 17.93 -9.91
CA MET A 404 -9.84 18.60 -8.61
C MET A 404 -9.42 20.06 -8.79
N LYS A 405 -9.64 20.85 -7.75
CA LYS A 405 -9.18 22.23 -7.69
C LYS A 405 -7.69 22.28 -7.37
N VAL A 406 -6.93 23.05 -8.15
CA VAL A 406 -5.49 23.22 -8.03
C VAL A 406 -5.13 24.70 -7.96
N ASN A 407 -4.42 25.09 -6.90
CA ASN A 407 -3.90 26.45 -6.70
C ASN A 407 -2.39 26.39 -6.44
N LYS A 408 -1.66 27.48 -6.70
CA LYS A 408 -0.24 27.59 -6.34
C LYS A 408 -0.09 27.84 -4.84
N ILE A 409 1.05 27.43 -4.28
CA ILE A 409 1.44 27.70 -2.88
C ILE A 409 2.54 28.75 -2.84
#